data_AF-A0AAW1TLX2-F1
#
_entry.id   AF-A0AAW1TLX2-F1
#
_cell.length_a   1.000
_cell.length_b   1.000
_cell.length_c   1.000
_cell.angle_alpha   90.00
_cell.angle_beta   90.00
_cell.angle_gamma   90.00
#
_symmetry.space_group_name_H-M   'P 1'
#
loop_
_entity.id
_entity.type
_entity.pdbx_description
1 polymer ?
#
loop_
_entity_poly.entity_id
_entity_poly.type
_entity_poly.pdbx_seq_one_letter_code
_entity_poly.pdbx_strand_id
1 'polypeptide(L)'
;MAEKLDIILFGVTGFTGKHALYYLHKFAVAKGRNLTWGVAGRNETKIKTIMTDLEQKTGDANVSKVPIIISDLSDVQSIQNMASRAKLIINCCGPYRFFGETVVKACVEAGTHHVDVSGEPYFMEKMQLDYNKMAEEKGVYIVSACGLDSIPCDMGAVFLQKKFEGTLNSIETYLKTGSDETSASGPAVNYGTWESAVHGVGNARDLRPLRTKLYSKRLPKMQPPLHTNKMPFASPIGNGWAVIFPGADRAVMMRTQRHLYEHKKQRPVQIQTYFLVKKFWHLAVITFFGAIFSILSQFQWGRNLLLKYPSLFSAGFFSTEEPSEEIINKSWFSITLIGKGWKEKLAGPEDQYKDPPNRGIMAEVKGTNPGYGATCICLVLAGIVILTEASKMPGKGGVLPPGAAFHDTSLIEQLNENDVTFEIIKEYDISD
;
A
#
# COMPACT_ATOMS: atom_id res chain seq x y z
N MET A 1 23.70 2.39 -26.27
CA MET A 1 23.27 2.79 -24.91
C MET A 1 23.62 1.65 -23.98
N ALA A 2 24.09 1.91 -22.76
CA ALA A 2 24.25 0.85 -21.77
C ALA A 2 22.90 0.15 -21.53
N GLU A 3 22.91 -1.16 -21.32
CA GLU A 3 21.69 -1.93 -21.05
C GLU A 3 21.06 -1.47 -19.73
N LYS A 4 19.73 -1.28 -19.71
CA LYS A 4 18.98 -0.90 -18.50
C LYS A 4 18.97 -2.07 -17.52
N LEU A 5 19.19 -1.79 -16.23
CA LEU A 5 18.90 -2.75 -15.17
C LEU A 5 17.42 -3.07 -15.13
N ASP A 6 17.05 -4.28 -14.74
CA ASP A 6 15.63 -4.61 -14.56
C ASP A 6 15.04 -3.78 -13.42
N ILE A 7 15.73 -3.71 -12.28
CA ILE A 7 15.24 -3.03 -11.07
C ILE A 7 16.31 -2.14 -10.45
N ILE A 8 15.95 -0.90 -10.06
CA ILE A 8 16.75 -0.11 -9.11
C ILE A 8 15.92 0.12 -7.85
N LEU A 9 16.50 -0.17 -6.68
CA LEU A 9 15.97 0.22 -5.38
C LEU A 9 16.48 1.61 -5.00
N PHE A 10 15.61 2.61 -5.05
CA PHE A 10 15.91 3.98 -4.65
C PHE A 10 15.54 4.23 -3.19
N GLY A 11 16.45 4.83 -2.43
CA GLY A 11 16.26 5.08 -1.00
C GLY A 11 16.78 3.97 -0.11
N VAL A 12 17.75 3.19 -0.58
CA VAL A 12 18.29 2.00 0.12
C VAL A 12 18.87 2.32 1.51
N THR A 13 19.33 3.55 1.74
CA THR A 13 19.86 3.99 3.04
C THR A 13 18.77 4.39 4.04
N GLY A 14 17.51 4.47 3.61
CA GLY A 14 16.36 4.71 4.47
C GLY A 14 15.87 3.42 5.12
N PHE A 15 15.03 3.55 6.15
CA PHE A 15 14.58 2.40 6.94
C PHE A 15 13.89 1.33 6.08
N THR A 16 12.82 1.69 5.36
CA THR A 16 12.12 0.76 4.45
C THR A 16 13.04 0.22 3.36
N GLY A 17 13.92 1.07 2.79
CA GLY A 17 14.86 0.67 1.74
C GLY A 17 15.84 -0.41 2.20
N LYS A 18 16.38 -0.30 3.42
CA LYS A 18 17.28 -1.30 3.99
C LYS A 18 16.62 -2.67 4.12
N HIS A 19 15.35 -2.71 4.55
CA HIS A 19 14.60 -3.97 4.64
C HIS A 19 14.20 -4.50 3.26
N ALA A 20 13.77 -3.63 2.35
CA ALA A 20 13.40 -4.00 0.98
C ALA A 20 14.59 -4.60 0.20
N LEU A 21 15.82 -4.16 0.49
CA LEU A 21 17.04 -4.67 -0.15
C LEU A 21 17.18 -6.19 -0.02
N TYR A 22 16.94 -6.74 1.17
CA TYR A 22 17.03 -8.18 1.40
C TYR A 22 16.02 -8.95 0.53
N TYR A 23 14.78 -8.48 0.47
CA TYR A 23 13.74 -9.12 -0.35
C TYR A 23 13.97 -8.93 -1.85
N LEU A 24 14.49 -7.77 -2.27
CA LEU A 24 14.91 -7.55 -3.66
C LEU A 24 15.97 -8.56 -4.07
N HIS A 25 17.03 -8.71 -3.26
CA HIS A 25 18.06 -9.70 -3.52
C HIS A 25 17.46 -11.13 -3.57
N LYS A 26 16.75 -11.55 -2.51
CA LYS A 26 16.09 -12.88 -2.42
C LYS A 26 15.28 -13.21 -3.67
N PHE A 27 14.48 -12.25 -4.14
CA PHE A 27 13.56 -12.47 -5.25
C PHE A 27 14.17 -12.27 -6.63
N ALA A 28 15.21 -11.44 -6.77
CA ALA A 28 15.90 -11.23 -8.03
C ALA A 28 16.76 -12.45 -8.42
N VAL A 29 17.42 -13.08 -7.45
CA VAL A 29 18.28 -14.26 -7.68
C VAL A 29 17.52 -15.60 -7.62
N ALA A 30 16.22 -15.56 -7.33
CA ALA A 30 15.40 -16.76 -7.28
C ALA A 30 15.44 -17.52 -8.62
N LYS A 31 15.49 -18.85 -8.55
CA LYS A 31 15.59 -19.73 -9.72
C LYS A 31 14.48 -19.40 -10.73
N GLY A 32 14.89 -19.12 -11.98
CA GLY A 32 13.97 -18.80 -13.07
C GLY A 32 13.71 -17.31 -13.30
N ARG A 33 14.24 -16.40 -12.47
CA ARG A 33 14.13 -14.95 -12.66
C ARG A 33 15.43 -14.30 -13.15
N ASN A 34 16.53 -14.49 -12.42
CA ASN A 34 17.86 -13.92 -12.73
C ASN A 34 17.81 -12.43 -13.14
N LEU A 35 17.09 -11.61 -12.37
CA LEU A 35 16.91 -10.19 -12.69
C LEU A 35 18.16 -9.39 -12.35
N THR A 36 18.56 -8.49 -13.24
CA THR A 36 19.62 -7.52 -12.99
C THR A 36 19.07 -6.40 -12.10
N TRP A 37 19.75 -6.11 -10.99
CA TRP A 37 19.29 -5.09 -10.06
C TRP A 37 20.43 -4.21 -9.57
N GLY A 38 20.07 -3.01 -9.10
CA GLY A 38 20.99 -2.02 -8.54
C GLY A 38 20.36 -1.27 -7.37
N VAL A 39 21.17 -0.46 -6.71
CA VAL A 39 20.73 0.38 -5.59
C VAL A 39 21.07 1.83 -5.85
N ALA A 40 20.21 2.72 -5.36
CA ALA A 40 20.39 4.15 -5.51
C ALA A 40 20.12 4.95 -4.23
N GLY A 41 20.90 6.01 -4.05
CA GLY A 41 20.76 6.94 -2.94
C GLY A 41 21.88 7.99 -2.92
N ARG A 42 21.77 8.95 -2.00
CA ARG A 42 22.65 10.13 -1.95
C ARG A 42 24.01 9.91 -1.28
N ASN A 43 24.16 8.86 -0.46
CA ASN A 43 25.36 8.64 0.35
C ASN A 43 26.03 7.32 -0.03
N GLU A 44 27.02 7.39 -0.91
CA GLU A 44 27.74 6.21 -1.43
C GLU A 44 28.35 5.35 -0.32
N THR A 45 28.98 5.97 0.68
CA THR A 45 29.63 5.26 1.78
C THR A 45 28.62 4.43 2.57
N LYS A 46 27.46 5.00 2.92
CA LYS A 46 26.39 4.27 3.61
C LYS A 46 25.82 3.15 2.75
N ILE A 47 25.68 3.37 1.45
CA ILE A 47 25.23 2.31 0.52
C ILE A 47 26.23 1.16 0.55
N LYS A 48 27.53 1.42 0.41
CA LYS A 48 28.57 0.38 0.44
C LYS A 48 28.52 -0.43 1.73
N THR A 49 28.38 0.21 2.89
CA THR A 49 28.22 -0.50 4.18
C THR A 49 27.01 -1.44 4.16
N ILE A 50 25.84 -0.95 3.74
CA ILE A 50 24.61 -1.76 3.67
C ILE A 50 24.77 -2.93 2.69
N MET A 51 25.48 -2.74 1.57
CA MET A 51 25.76 -3.80 0.61
C MET A 51 26.70 -4.86 1.18
N THR A 52 27.72 -4.46 1.95
CA THR A 52 28.57 -5.40 2.70
C THR A 52 27.78 -6.19 3.73
N ASP A 53 26.88 -5.53 4.48
CA ASP A 53 26.01 -6.21 5.45
C ASP A 53 25.11 -7.24 4.74
N LEU A 54 24.56 -6.90 3.56
CA LEU A 54 23.75 -7.81 2.76
C LEU A 54 24.58 -9.01 2.27
N GLU A 55 25.79 -8.77 1.76
CA GLU A 55 26.70 -9.83 1.29
C GLU A 55 27.02 -10.80 2.44
N GLN A 56 27.35 -10.30 3.63
CA GLN A 56 27.59 -11.13 4.81
C GLN A 56 26.34 -11.92 5.23
N LYS A 57 25.17 -11.27 5.21
CA LYS A 57 23.89 -11.91 5.60
C LYS A 57 23.44 -12.99 4.64
N THR A 58 23.71 -12.83 3.35
CA THR A 58 23.24 -13.73 2.28
C THR A 58 24.27 -14.78 1.88
N GLY A 59 25.56 -14.49 2.09
CA GLY A 59 26.68 -15.31 1.61
C GLY A 59 26.90 -15.22 0.10
N ASP A 60 26.18 -14.36 -0.64
CA ASP A 60 26.32 -14.22 -2.08
C ASP A 60 27.36 -13.16 -2.44
N ALA A 61 28.54 -13.62 -2.86
CA ALA A 61 29.64 -12.76 -3.29
C ALA A 61 29.31 -11.88 -4.51
N ASN A 62 28.24 -12.17 -5.26
CA ASN A 62 27.81 -11.32 -6.37
C ASN A 62 27.17 -10.01 -5.92
N VAL A 63 26.77 -9.89 -4.65
CA VAL A 63 26.27 -8.63 -4.07
C VAL A 63 27.30 -7.51 -4.23
N SER A 64 28.59 -7.81 -4.12
CA SER A 64 29.69 -6.85 -4.32
C SER A 64 29.75 -6.24 -5.74
N LYS A 65 29.14 -6.91 -6.74
CA LYS A 65 29.11 -6.48 -8.14
C LYS A 65 27.85 -5.68 -8.50
N VAL A 66 26.89 -5.58 -7.58
CA VAL A 66 25.63 -4.87 -7.80
C VAL A 66 25.91 -3.39 -8.05
N PRO A 67 25.40 -2.80 -9.15
CA PRO A 67 25.62 -1.40 -9.45
C PRO A 67 25.05 -0.46 -8.38
N ILE A 68 25.88 0.51 -7.97
CA ILE A 68 25.50 1.62 -7.11
C ILE A 68 25.31 2.87 -7.98
N ILE A 69 24.20 3.58 -7.78
CA ILE A 69 23.84 4.80 -8.51
C ILE A 69 23.66 5.93 -7.50
N ILE A 70 24.43 7.01 -7.65
CA ILE A 70 24.28 8.17 -6.79
C ILE A 70 23.12 9.02 -7.29
N SER A 71 22.16 9.27 -6.39
CA SER A 71 20.92 9.97 -6.72
C SER A 71 20.43 10.72 -5.50
N ASP A 72 20.22 12.03 -5.65
CA ASP A 72 19.77 12.95 -4.63
C ASP A 72 18.50 13.67 -5.10
N LEU A 73 17.47 13.71 -4.26
CA LEU A 73 16.20 14.39 -4.55
C LEU A 73 16.36 15.90 -4.77
N SER A 74 17.45 16.50 -4.26
CA SER A 74 17.80 17.90 -4.51
C SER A 74 18.46 18.13 -5.88
N ASP A 75 18.88 17.07 -6.57
CA ASP A 75 19.46 17.12 -7.91
C ASP A 75 18.56 16.35 -8.90
N VAL A 76 17.71 17.09 -9.60
CA VAL A 76 16.77 16.56 -10.60
C VAL A 76 17.49 15.76 -11.69
N GLN A 77 18.69 16.20 -12.11
CA GLN A 77 19.43 15.50 -13.16
C GLN A 77 19.89 14.13 -12.67
N SER A 78 20.28 14.00 -11.39
CA SER A 78 20.63 12.71 -10.80
C SER A 78 19.44 11.73 -10.80
N ILE A 79 18.22 12.21 -10.52
CA ILE A 79 16.99 11.41 -10.53
C ILE A 79 16.64 10.96 -11.96
N GLN A 80 16.75 11.86 -12.94
CA GLN A 80 16.55 11.52 -14.35
C GLN A 80 17.57 10.48 -14.84
N ASN A 81 18.84 10.65 -14.46
CA ASN A 81 19.90 9.71 -14.79
C ASN A 81 19.61 8.32 -14.20
N MET A 82 19.16 8.24 -12.94
CA MET A 82 18.74 6.98 -12.31
C MET A 82 17.58 6.33 -13.07
N ALA A 83 16.51 7.08 -13.33
CA ALA A 83 15.33 6.58 -14.02
C ALA A 83 15.67 6.03 -15.42
N SER A 84 16.58 6.68 -16.14
CA SER A 84 17.03 6.24 -17.47
C SER A 84 17.80 4.91 -17.48
N ARG A 85 18.31 4.47 -16.31
CA ARG A 85 19.13 3.27 -16.17
C ARG A 85 18.37 2.03 -15.71
N ALA A 86 17.05 2.13 -15.51
CA ALA A 86 16.20 1.01 -15.09
C ALA A 86 15.00 0.79 -16.02
N LYS A 87 14.49 -0.44 -16.00
CA LYS A 87 13.15 -0.78 -16.48
C LYS A 87 12.11 -0.49 -15.40
N LEU A 88 12.46 -0.67 -14.11
CA LEU A 88 11.61 -0.36 -12.96
C LEU A 88 12.38 0.26 -11.80
N ILE A 89 11.79 1.29 -11.17
CA ILE A 89 12.24 1.87 -9.90
C ILE A 89 11.33 1.41 -8.76
N ILE A 90 11.94 0.82 -7.72
CA ILE A 90 11.30 0.66 -6.40
C ILE A 90 11.68 1.89 -5.57
N ASN A 91 10.70 2.75 -5.26
CA ASN A 91 10.93 4.00 -4.56
C ASN A 91 10.58 3.92 -3.07
N CYS A 92 11.60 3.91 -2.21
CA CYS A 92 11.47 3.97 -0.75
C CYS A 92 11.76 5.37 -0.17
N CYS A 93 11.86 6.42 -1.01
CA CYS A 93 12.11 7.79 -0.58
C CYS A 93 10.80 8.56 -0.35
N GLY A 94 10.37 8.63 0.92
CA GLY A 94 9.29 9.52 1.38
C GLY A 94 9.80 10.73 2.19
N PRO A 95 8.90 11.62 2.65
CA PRO A 95 7.45 11.63 2.39
C PRO A 95 7.12 11.93 0.92
N TYR A 96 6.20 11.17 0.34
CA TYR A 96 5.95 11.18 -1.10
C TYR A 96 5.20 12.43 -1.56
N ARG A 97 4.39 13.05 -0.68
CA ARG A 97 3.75 14.34 -0.97
C ARG A 97 4.73 15.43 -1.40
N PHE A 98 5.97 15.41 -0.89
CA PHE A 98 6.97 16.43 -1.19
C PHE A 98 7.97 15.99 -2.25
N PHE A 99 8.38 14.71 -2.23
CA PHE A 99 9.51 14.22 -3.02
C PHE A 99 9.13 13.19 -4.09
N GLY A 100 7.95 12.58 -3.98
CA GLY A 100 7.54 11.48 -4.85
C GLY A 100 7.32 11.91 -6.29
N GLU A 101 6.79 13.12 -6.51
CA GLU A 101 6.45 13.60 -7.86
C GLU A 101 7.68 13.71 -8.77
N THR A 102 8.80 14.21 -8.26
CA THR A 102 10.06 14.31 -9.02
C THR A 102 10.50 12.95 -9.54
N VAL A 103 10.35 11.90 -8.74
CA VAL A 103 10.69 10.52 -9.11
C VAL A 103 9.70 9.97 -10.13
N VAL A 104 8.38 10.14 -9.92
CA VAL A 104 7.35 9.69 -10.86
C VAL A 104 7.52 10.35 -12.22
N LYS A 105 7.71 11.66 -12.25
CA LYS A 105 7.95 12.43 -13.48
C LYS A 105 9.15 11.88 -14.25
N ALA A 106 10.29 11.71 -13.58
CA ALA A 106 11.49 11.17 -14.20
C ALA A 106 11.28 9.75 -14.75
N CYS A 107 10.54 8.90 -14.03
CA CYS A 107 10.20 7.54 -14.46
C CYS A 107 9.34 7.54 -15.73
N VAL A 108 8.26 8.34 -15.75
CA VAL A 108 7.36 8.45 -16.92
C VAL A 108 8.11 9.00 -18.14
N GLU A 109 8.91 10.05 -17.97
CA GLU A 109 9.71 10.65 -19.05
C GLU A 109 10.72 9.64 -19.64
N ALA A 110 11.37 8.85 -18.78
CA ALA A 110 12.38 7.85 -19.15
C ALA A 110 11.84 6.51 -19.69
N GLY A 111 10.52 6.32 -19.68
CA GLY A 111 9.92 5.03 -20.06
C GLY A 111 10.21 3.93 -19.04
N THR A 112 10.16 4.26 -17.75
CA THR A 112 10.57 3.40 -16.64
C THR A 112 9.41 3.21 -15.67
N HIS A 113 9.09 1.96 -15.33
CA HIS A 113 8.05 1.64 -14.36
C HIS A 113 8.40 2.10 -12.95
N HIS A 114 7.39 2.27 -12.11
CA HIS A 114 7.56 2.77 -10.76
C HIS A 114 6.62 2.06 -9.79
N VAL A 115 7.16 1.66 -8.64
CA VAL A 115 6.38 1.24 -7.47
C VAL A 115 6.86 1.94 -6.22
N ASP A 116 5.96 2.19 -5.28
CA ASP A 116 6.26 2.79 -3.98
C ASP A 116 5.37 2.24 -2.86
N VAL A 117 5.66 2.61 -1.61
CA VAL A 117 4.86 2.26 -0.42
C VAL A 117 4.03 3.43 0.10
N SER A 118 3.69 4.42 -0.75
CA SER A 118 2.98 5.62 -0.31
C SER A 118 1.61 5.30 0.27
N GLY A 119 1.39 5.71 1.52
CA GLY A 119 0.08 5.73 2.18
C GLY A 119 -0.64 7.08 2.08
N GLU A 120 -0.32 7.92 1.09
CA GLU A 120 -0.79 9.31 1.01
C GLU A 120 -1.80 9.51 -0.14
N PRO A 121 -3.13 9.52 0.13
CA PRO A 121 -4.15 9.59 -0.93
C PRO A 121 -4.00 10.79 -1.87
N TYR A 122 -3.57 11.94 -1.34
CA TYR A 122 -3.38 13.14 -2.14
C TYR A 122 -2.27 12.96 -3.16
N PHE A 123 -1.12 12.40 -2.75
CA PHE A 123 -0.01 12.14 -3.66
C PHE A 123 -0.45 11.18 -4.76
N MET A 124 -1.03 10.04 -4.40
CA MET A 124 -1.46 9.03 -5.36
C MET A 124 -2.48 9.55 -6.38
N GLU A 125 -3.50 10.27 -5.92
CA GLU A 125 -4.54 10.84 -6.79
C GLU A 125 -3.99 12.00 -7.64
N LYS A 126 -3.03 12.79 -7.13
CA LYS A 126 -2.35 13.83 -7.90
C LYS A 126 -1.51 13.21 -9.02
N MET A 127 -0.74 12.17 -8.72
CA MET A 127 0.04 11.47 -9.75
C MET A 127 -0.87 10.90 -10.83
N GLN A 128 -2.03 10.38 -10.46
CA GLN A 128 -3.02 9.92 -11.43
C GLN A 128 -3.58 11.05 -12.28
N LEU A 129 -3.93 12.19 -11.67
CA LEU A 129 -4.45 13.33 -12.42
C LEU A 129 -3.43 13.86 -13.44
N ASP A 130 -2.17 13.99 -13.01
CA ASP A 130 -1.16 14.73 -13.77
C ASP A 130 -0.40 13.84 -14.78
N TYR A 131 -0.19 12.54 -14.47
CA TYR A 131 0.71 11.68 -15.24
C TYR A 131 0.05 10.46 -15.90
N ASN A 132 -1.23 10.13 -15.61
CA ASN A 132 -1.84 8.89 -16.14
C ASN A 132 -1.77 8.79 -17.67
N LYS A 133 -2.16 9.87 -18.38
CA LYS A 133 -2.14 9.89 -19.85
C LYS A 133 -0.72 9.70 -20.42
N MET A 134 0.26 10.40 -19.86
CA MET A 134 1.65 10.29 -20.34
C MET A 134 2.22 8.89 -20.05
N ALA A 135 1.87 8.29 -18.91
CA ALA A 135 2.26 6.93 -18.57
C ALA A 135 1.66 5.90 -19.53
N GLU A 136 0.38 6.03 -19.90
CA GLU A 136 -0.27 5.21 -20.93
C GLU A 136 0.39 5.36 -22.32
N GLU A 137 0.69 6.59 -22.74
CA GLU A 137 1.35 6.88 -24.01
C GLU A 137 2.77 6.28 -24.07
N LYS A 138 3.45 6.24 -22.93
CA LYS A 138 4.83 5.73 -22.80
C LYS A 138 4.93 4.22 -22.57
N GLY A 139 3.83 3.51 -22.36
CA GLY A 139 3.94 2.08 -22.06
C GLY A 139 4.25 1.78 -20.59
N VAL A 140 4.11 2.76 -19.68
CA VAL A 140 4.69 2.71 -18.33
C VAL A 140 3.62 2.56 -17.25
N TYR A 141 3.82 1.62 -16.33
CA TYR A 141 3.04 1.48 -15.11
C TYR A 141 3.67 2.23 -13.93
N ILE A 142 2.87 3.07 -13.27
CA ILE A 142 3.17 3.72 -12.00
C ILE A 142 2.15 3.18 -10.98
N VAL A 143 2.63 2.43 -9.97
CA VAL A 143 1.75 1.76 -8.99
C VAL A 143 2.17 2.12 -7.58
N SER A 144 1.42 3.01 -6.94
CA SER A 144 1.66 3.42 -5.56
C SER A 144 0.90 2.54 -4.56
N ALA A 145 1.25 2.67 -3.27
CA ALA A 145 0.68 1.90 -2.17
C ALA A 145 0.93 0.39 -2.27
N CYS A 146 2.10 -0.01 -2.77
CA CYS A 146 2.56 -1.39 -2.87
C CYS A 146 3.09 -1.95 -1.53
N GLY A 147 2.70 -1.40 -0.40
CA GLY A 147 3.06 -1.89 0.94
C GLY A 147 1.88 -2.58 1.64
N LEU A 148 2.05 -2.83 2.95
CA LEU A 148 0.92 -3.19 3.82
C LEU A 148 -0.20 -2.14 3.74
N ASP A 149 0.18 -0.88 3.53
CA ASP A 149 -0.70 0.29 3.49
C ASP A 149 -1.67 0.32 2.29
N SER A 150 -1.82 -0.77 1.52
CA SER A 150 -3.04 -1.06 0.72
C SER A 150 -3.06 -2.45 0.06
N ILE A 151 -1.93 -3.10 -0.26
CA ILE A 151 -1.97 -4.37 -1.03
C ILE A 151 -2.81 -5.44 -0.34
N PRO A 152 -2.64 -5.74 0.97
CA PRO A 152 -3.48 -6.73 1.66
C PRO A 152 -4.99 -6.45 1.56
N CYS A 153 -5.41 -5.19 1.75
CA CYS A 153 -6.82 -4.80 1.64
C CYS A 153 -7.33 -4.82 0.19
N ASP A 154 -6.59 -4.21 -0.74
CA ASP A 154 -7.02 -4.02 -2.13
C ASP A 154 -6.96 -5.32 -2.93
N MET A 155 -5.85 -6.06 -2.84
CA MET A 155 -5.77 -7.42 -3.40
C MET A 155 -6.67 -8.39 -2.65
N GLY A 156 -6.96 -8.16 -1.37
CA GLY A 156 -7.95 -8.94 -0.61
C GLY A 156 -9.36 -8.77 -1.18
N ALA A 157 -9.72 -7.56 -1.61
CA ALA A 157 -10.98 -7.32 -2.29
C ALA A 157 -11.03 -7.97 -3.68
N VAL A 158 -9.93 -7.91 -4.44
CA VAL A 158 -9.81 -8.65 -5.72
C VAL A 158 -9.96 -10.16 -5.49
N PHE A 159 -9.27 -10.71 -4.50
CA PHE A 159 -9.34 -12.12 -4.13
C PHE A 159 -10.77 -12.54 -3.79
N LEU A 160 -11.42 -11.79 -2.91
CA LEU A 160 -12.80 -12.06 -2.48
C LEU A 160 -13.78 -11.94 -3.63
N GLN A 161 -13.65 -10.92 -4.49
CA GLN A 161 -14.46 -10.79 -5.71
C GLN A 161 -14.30 -11.97 -6.68
N LYS A 162 -13.07 -12.47 -6.88
CA LYS A 162 -12.81 -13.63 -7.74
C LYS A 162 -13.38 -14.93 -7.17
N LYS A 163 -13.42 -15.05 -5.84
CA LYS A 163 -13.95 -16.23 -5.14
C LYS A 163 -15.46 -16.18 -4.92
N PHE A 164 -16.07 -15.01 -5.00
CA PHE A 164 -17.51 -14.87 -4.78
C PHE A 164 -18.32 -15.36 -5.98
N GLU A 165 -19.05 -16.45 -5.79
CA GLU A 165 -20.01 -16.95 -6.77
C GLU A 165 -21.34 -16.19 -6.69
N GLY A 166 -21.56 -15.30 -7.66
CA GLY A 166 -22.76 -14.49 -7.76
C GLY A 166 -22.39 -13.02 -7.97
N THR A 167 -23.13 -12.11 -7.35
CA THR A 167 -22.85 -10.66 -7.42
C THR A 167 -22.50 -10.11 -6.05
N LEU A 168 -21.26 -9.68 -5.87
CA LEU A 168 -20.83 -9.04 -4.62
C LEU A 168 -21.31 -7.57 -4.57
N ASN A 169 -21.90 -7.16 -3.45
CA ASN A 169 -22.40 -5.79 -3.25
C ASN A 169 -21.43 -4.91 -2.46
N SER A 170 -20.87 -5.47 -1.39
CA SER A 170 -20.10 -4.70 -0.42
C SER A 170 -19.02 -5.54 0.25
N ILE A 171 -17.94 -4.86 0.64
CA ILE A 171 -16.85 -5.38 1.46
C ILE A 171 -16.62 -4.45 2.65
N GLU A 172 -16.64 -5.01 3.85
CA GLU A 172 -16.12 -4.36 5.07
C GLU A 172 -14.81 -5.03 5.47
N THR A 173 -13.75 -4.25 5.70
CA THR A 173 -12.46 -4.77 6.18
C THR A 173 -12.24 -4.44 7.65
N TYR A 174 -11.59 -5.34 8.38
CA TYR A 174 -11.30 -5.19 9.80
C TYR A 174 -9.83 -5.56 10.06
N LEU A 175 -8.99 -4.54 10.19
CA LEU A 175 -7.57 -4.70 10.50
C LEU A 175 -7.36 -4.97 11.99
N LYS A 176 -6.63 -6.04 12.29
CA LYS A 176 -6.12 -6.40 13.61
C LYS A 176 -4.60 -6.46 13.54
N THR A 177 -3.94 -5.83 14.50
CA THR A 177 -2.49 -5.96 14.70
C THR A 177 -2.21 -6.52 16.08
N GLY A 178 -1.05 -7.14 16.23
CA GLY A 178 -0.62 -7.67 17.51
C GLY A 178 0.88 -7.96 17.55
N SER A 179 1.34 -8.30 18.74
CA SER A 179 2.67 -8.83 19.01
C SER A 179 2.52 -10.04 19.91
N ASP A 180 3.40 -11.02 19.74
CA ASP A 180 3.41 -12.24 20.56
C ASP A 180 4.03 -12.01 21.95
N GLU A 181 4.57 -10.82 22.21
CA GLU A 181 5.01 -10.37 23.54
C GLU A 181 4.18 -9.22 24.09
N THR A 182 3.93 -9.28 25.39
CA THR A 182 3.19 -8.27 26.18
C THR A 182 4.08 -7.16 26.75
N SER A 183 5.41 -7.24 26.56
CA SER A 183 6.39 -6.50 27.36
C SER A 183 7.46 -5.74 26.56
N ALA A 184 7.46 -5.81 25.22
CA ALA A 184 8.39 -5.03 24.42
C ALA A 184 8.02 -3.54 24.48
N SER A 185 8.93 -2.72 25.01
CA SER A 185 8.81 -1.26 25.06
C SER A 185 9.56 -0.64 23.89
N GLY A 186 8.93 0.32 23.20
CA GLY A 186 9.52 1.01 22.06
C GLY A 186 8.47 1.44 21.01
N PRO A 187 8.87 2.23 20.00
CA PRO A 187 7.98 2.63 18.93
C PRO A 187 7.56 1.42 18.08
N ALA A 188 6.30 1.36 17.69
CA ALA A 188 5.78 0.31 16.81
C ALA A 188 5.97 0.67 15.32
N VAL A 189 6.07 1.96 15.00
CA VAL A 189 6.11 2.48 13.63
C VAL A 189 7.19 3.55 13.51
N ASN A 190 7.87 3.61 12.36
CA ASN A 190 8.94 4.58 12.12
C ASN A 190 8.42 6.03 11.99
N TYR A 191 9.36 6.97 12.07
CA TYR A 191 9.10 8.40 11.93
C TYR A 191 8.53 8.81 10.56
N GLY A 192 8.93 8.15 9.47
CA GLY A 192 8.48 8.52 8.13
C GLY A 192 6.96 8.36 7.95
N THR A 193 6.37 7.34 8.56
CA THR A 193 4.91 7.16 8.61
C THR A 193 4.25 8.26 9.43
N TRP A 194 4.83 8.66 10.56
CA TRP A 194 4.33 9.76 11.39
C TRP A 194 4.32 11.10 10.63
N GLU A 195 5.43 11.42 9.97
CA GLU A 195 5.56 12.63 9.15
C GLU A 195 4.50 12.68 8.04
N SER A 196 4.30 11.55 7.34
CA SER A 196 3.27 11.40 6.31
C SER A 196 1.87 11.60 6.89
N ALA A 197 1.57 11.06 8.08
CA ALA A 197 0.28 11.25 8.73
C ALA A 197 0.03 12.71 9.12
N VAL A 198 1.03 13.40 9.70
CA VAL A 198 0.92 14.81 10.12
C VAL A 198 0.57 15.69 8.93
N HIS A 199 1.26 15.50 7.81
CA HIS A 199 1.02 16.28 6.59
C HIS A 199 -0.26 15.85 5.86
N GLY A 200 -0.58 14.55 5.84
CA GLY A 200 -1.80 14.02 5.26
C GLY A 200 -3.06 14.58 5.90
N VAL A 201 -3.14 14.55 7.23
CA VAL A 201 -4.30 15.10 7.97
C VAL A 201 -4.31 16.63 7.94
N GLY A 202 -3.15 17.27 8.09
CA GLY A 202 -3.02 18.72 8.02
C GLY A 202 -3.40 19.32 6.67
N ASN A 203 -3.43 18.51 5.60
CA ASN A 203 -3.76 18.94 4.24
C ASN A 203 -4.94 18.17 3.63
N ALA A 204 -5.77 17.50 4.44
CA ALA A 204 -6.89 16.69 3.95
C ALA A 204 -7.92 17.47 3.11
N ARG A 205 -8.03 18.79 3.34
CA ARG A 205 -8.90 19.69 2.56
C ARG A 205 -8.56 19.75 1.07
N ASP A 206 -7.32 19.44 0.70
CA ASP A 206 -6.85 19.50 -0.68
C ASP A 206 -7.35 18.31 -1.51
N LEU A 207 -7.83 17.24 -0.87
CA LEU A 207 -8.37 16.06 -1.54
C LEU A 207 -9.67 16.36 -2.29
N ARG A 208 -10.56 17.19 -1.74
CA ARG A 208 -11.85 17.49 -2.36
C ARG A 208 -11.72 18.15 -3.75
N PRO A 209 -10.96 19.26 -3.92
CA PRO A 209 -10.78 19.86 -5.24
C PRO A 209 -10.05 18.93 -6.21
N LEU A 210 -9.06 18.16 -5.72
CA LEU A 210 -8.35 17.16 -6.54
C LEU A 210 -9.31 16.10 -7.11
N ARG A 211 -10.12 15.48 -6.25
CA ARG A 211 -11.13 14.48 -6.63
C ARG A 211 -12.19 15.01 -7.57
N THR A 212 -12.55 16.29 -7.43
CA THR A 212 -13.51 16.94 -8.32
C THR A 212 -12.96 17.03 -9.75
N LYS A 213 -11.66 17.28 -9.91
CA LYS A 213 -10.98 17.29 -11.22
C LYS A 213 -10.78 15.88 -11.76
N LEU A 214 -10.27 14.97 -10.92
CA LEU A 214 -9.92 13.61 -11.32
C LEU A 214 -11.15 12.75 -11.67
N TYR A 215 -12.25 12.92 -10.95
CA TYR A 215 -13.45 12.09 -11.09
C TYR A 215 -14.64 12.89 -11.62
N SER A 216 -14.52 13.38 -12.85
CA SER A 216 -15.60 14.11 -13.53
C SER A 216 -16.89 13.27 -13.70
N LYS A 217 -16.74 11.95 -13.87
CA LYS A 217 -17.85 10.98 -13.87
C LYS A 217 -17.96 10.28 -12.53
N ARG A 218 -19.16 10.28 -11.94
CA ARG A 218 -19.44 9.55 -10.71
C ARG A 218 -19.64 8.07 -11.01
N LEU A 219 -19.22 7.21 -10.08
CA LEU A 219 -19.63 5.81 -10.12
C LEU A 219 -21.15 5.69 -9.95
N PRO A 220 -21.77 4.65 -10.52
CA PRO A 220 -23.18 4.39 -10.32
C PRO A 220 -23.47 4.19 -8.83
N LYS A 221 -24.69 4.53 -8.42
CA LYS A 221 -25.13 4.28 -7.04
C LYS A 221 -25.51 2.81 -6.91
N MET A 222 -24.87 2.10 -5.99
CA MET A 222 -25.17 0.69 -5.69
C MET A 222 -26.30 0.61 -4.65
N GLN A 223 -27.29 -0.24 -4.93
CA GLN A 223 -28.37 -0.60 -4.01
C GLN A 223 -28.29 -2.08 -3.62
N PRO A 224 -28.58 -2.42 -2.34
CA PRO A 224 -28.77 -1.49 -1.23
C PRO A 224 -27.44 -0.83 -0.81
N PRO A 225 -27.47 0.36 -0.21
CA PRO A 225 -26.25 1.07 0.18
C PRO A 225 -25.57 0.34 1.34
N LEU A 226 -24.24 0.34 1.35
CA LEU A 226 -23.46 -0.13 2.49
C LEU A 226 -23.65 0.84 3.66
N HIS A 227 -24.22 0.35 4.76
CA HIS A 227 -24.30 1.12 5.99
C HIS A 227 -22.90 1.33 6.58
N THR A 228 -22.54 2.57 6.90
CA THR A 228 -21.23 2.92 7.48
C THR A 228 -21.41 3.37 8.93
N ASN A 229 -20.87 2.59 9.86
CA ASN A 229 -20.83 2.96 11.27
C ASN A 229 -19.71 3.99 11.51
N LYS A 230 -20.10 5.23 11.80
CA LYS A 230 -19.16 6.32 12.08
C LYS A 230 -18.67 6.35 13.53
N MET A 231 -19.46 5.79 14.43
CA MET A 231 -19.11 5.66 15.85
C MET A 231 -18.49 4.29 16.11
N PRO A 232 -17.60 4.17 17.12
CA PRO A 232 -17.10 2.87 17.55
C PRO A 232 -18.25 1.91 17.88
N PHE A 233 -18.13 0.65 17.43
CA PHE A 233 -19.16 -0.38 17.64
C PHE A 233 -18.50 -1.73 17.97
N ALA A 234 -19.27 -2.69 18.47
CA ALA A 234 -18.77 -4.01 18.77
C ALA A 234 -18.26 -4.70 17.49
N SER A 235 -17.06 -5.29 17.55
CA SER A 235 -16.47 -5.95 16.39
C SER A 235 -17.30 -7.17 15.97
N PRO A 236 -17.59 -7.37 14.67
CA PRO A 236 -18.32 -8.54 14.19
C PRO A 236 -17.46 -9.80 14.09
N ILE A 237 -16.14 -9.70 14.32
CA ILE A 237 -15.17 -10.79 14.12
C ILE A 237 -14.39 -11.15 15.39
N GLY A 238 -14.88 -10.74 16.56
CA GLY A 238 -14.30 -11.12 17.85
C GLY A 238 -14.44 -10.03 18.91
N ASN A 239 -13.71 -10.19 20.00
CA ASN A 239 -13.77 -9.26 21.12
C ASN A 239 -13.06 -7.93 20.81
N GLY A 240 -13.74 -6.83 21.11
CA GLY A 240 -13.22 -5.48 20.98
C GLY A 240 -14.15 -4.56 20.19
N TRP A 241 -13.61 -3.43 19.77
CA TRP A 241 -14.33 -2.35 19.11
C TRP A 241 -13.81 -2.14 17.71
N ALA A 242 -14.70 -2.05 16.73
CA ALA A 242 -14.39 -1.62 15.38
C ALA A 242 -14.52 -0.09 15.29
N VAL A 243 -13.53 0.55 14.69
CA VAL A 243 -13.45 2.00 14.49
C VAL A 243 -13.03 2.26 13.04
N ILE A 244 -13.52 3.35 12.43
CA ILE A 244 -13.13 3.71 11.06
C ILE A 244 -11.60 3.77 10.97
N PHE A 245 -11.03 3.06 9.99
CA PHE A 245 -9.61 3.16 9.70
C PHE A 245 -9.33 4.48 8.97
N PRO A 246 -8.51 5.39 9.54
CA PRO A 246 -8.25 6.72 8.97
C PRO A 246 -7.15 6.71 7.89
N GLY A 247 -6.74 5.54 7.38
CA GLY A 247 -5.67 5.38 6.39
C GLY A 247 -6.12 5.46 4.92
N ALA A 248 -5.21 5.07 4.02
CA ALA A 248 -5.40 5.19 2.59
C ALA A 248 -6.21 4.07 1.94
N ASP A 249 -6.34 2.91 2.60
CA ASP A 249 -6.93 1.68 2.05
C ASP A 249 -8.24 1.93 1.30
N ARG A 250 -9.22 2.58 1.97
CA ARG A 250 -10.51 2.85 1.34
C ARG A 250 -10.36 3.70 0.07
N ALA A 251 -9.47 4.68 0.05
CA ALA A 251 -9.25 5.51 -1.13
C ALA A 251 -8.63 4.70 -2.28
N VAL A 252 -7.65 3.83 -1.98
CA VAL A 252 -6.99 2.96 -2.96
C VAL A 252 -7.97 1.92 -3.51
N MET A 253 -8.71 1.24 -2.64
CA MET A 253 -9.71 0.25 -3.06
C MET A 253 -10.80 0.89 -3.92
N MET A 254 -11.28 2.09 -3.59
CA MET A 254 -12.26 2.80 -4.42
C MET A 254 -11.70 3.22 -5.78
N ARG A 255 -10.39 3.49 -5.89
CA ARG A 255 -9.71 3.70 -7.19
C ARG A 255 -9.71 2.41 -8.01
N THR A 256 -9.46 1.26 -7.37
CA THR A 256 -9.53 -0.06 -8.02
C THR A 256 -10.94 -0.31 -8.56
N GLN A 257 -11.98 -0.13 -7.74
CA GLN A 257 -13.36 -0.31 -8.18
C GLN A 257 -13.74 0.58 -9.36
N ARG A 258 -13.24 1.83 -9.37
CA ARG A 258 -13.43 2.73 -10.50
C ARG A 258 -12.78 2.21 -11.77
N HIS A 259 -11.52 1.80 -11.69
CA HIS A 259 -10.81 1.29 -12.85
C HIS A 259 -11.50 0.04 -13.43
N LEU A 260 -11.90 -0.91 -12.59
CA LEU A 260 -12.60 -2.12 -13.02
C LEU A 260 -13.95 -1.79 -13.67
N TYR A 261 -14.68 -0.80 -13.17
CA TYR A 261 -15.91 -0.33 -13.80
C TYR A 261 -15.67 0.30 -15.18
N GLU A 262 -14.72 1.22 -15.27
CA GLU A 262 -14.49 2.00 -16.49
C GLU A 262 -13.93 1.12 -17.61
N HIS A 263 -13.00 0.21 -17.29
CA HIS A 263 -12.25 -0.58 -18.27
C HIS A 263 -12.73 -2.02 -18.44
N LYS A 264 -13.23 -2.67 -17.37
CA LYS A 264 -13.71 -4.06 -17.43
C LYS A 264 -15.22 -4.21 -17.40
N LYS A 265 -15.96 -3.11 -17.28
CA LYS A 265 -17.43 -3.11 -17.13
C LYS A 265 -17.88 -3.97 -15.96
N GLN A 266 -17.07 -4.03 -14.91
CA GLN A 266 -17.39 -4.75 -13.70
C GLN A 266 -18.20 -3.85 -12.76
N ARG A 267 -19.25 -4.41 -12.14
CA ARG A 267 -20.02 -3.71 -11.11
C ARG A 267 -19.10 -3.26 -9.96
N PRO A 268 -19.14 -1.98 -9.54
CA PRO A 268 -18.38 -1.53 -8.38
C PRO A 268 -18.90 -2.19 -7.09
N VAL A 269 -17.97 -2.63 -6.25
CA VAL A 269 -18.25 -3.09 -4.90
C VAL A 269 -18.14 -1.91 -3.92
N GLN A 270 -19.07 -1.81 -2.98
CA GLN A 270 -19.05 -0.77 -1.95
C GLN A 270 -18.05 -1.12 -0.85
N ILE A 271 -17.25 -0.16 -0.39
CA ILE A 271 -16.13 -0.46 0.50
C ILE A 271 -16.14 0.43 1.74
N GLN A 272 -15.95 -0.21 2.90
CA GLN A 272 -15.65 0.45 4.16
C GLN A 272 -14.55 -0.30 4.91
N THR A 273 -13.65 0.46 5.54
CA THR A 273 -12.49 -0.09 6.24
C THR A 273 -12.52 0.30 7.72
N TYR A 274 -12.22 -0.66 8.58
CA TYR A 274 -12.16 -0.49 10.03
C TYR A 274 -10.87 -1.08 10.59
N PHE A 275 -10.46 -0.62 11.76
CA PHE A 275 -9.43 -1.25 12.57
C PHE A 275 -10.00 -1.63 13.94
N LEU A 276 -9.44 -2.68 14.54
CA LEU A 276 -9.92 -3.24 15.78
C LEU A 276 -9.11 -2.79 16.99
N VAL A 277 -9.83 -2.35 18.03
CA VAL A 277 -9.26 -1.98 19.32
C VAL A 277 -9.76 -2.94 20.39
N LYS A 278 -8.86 -3.72 20.99
CA LYS A 278 -9.22 -4.79 21.95
C LYS A 278 -9.90 -4.26 23.23
N LYS A 279 -9.43 -3.13 23.78
CA LYS A 279 -9.86 -2.61 25.09
C LYS A 279 -10.47 -1.22 24.92
N PHE A 280 -11.58 -0.97 25.62
CA PHE A 280 -12.24 0.34 25.60
C PHE A 280 -11.32 1.48 26.08
N TRP A 281 -10.44 1.23 27.05
CA TRP A 281 -9.48 2.25 27.49
C TRP A 281 -8.50 2.67 26.38
N HIS A 282 -8.03 1.73 25.56
CA HIS A 282 -7.19 2.07 24.40
C HIS A 282 -7.97 2.92 23.39
N LEU A 283 -9.27 2.68 23.22
CA LEU A 283 -10.13 3.51 22.38
C LEU A 283 -10.21 4.95 22.91
N ALA A 284 -10.34 5.13 24.23
CA ALA A 284 -10.33 6.45 24.85
C ALA A 284 -9.00 7.18 24.62
N VAL A 285 -7.86 6.48 24.80
CA VAL A 285 -6.53 7.04 24.55
C VAL A 285 -6.34 7.44 23.08
N ILE A 286 -6.68 6.55 22.13
CA ILE A 286 -6.59 6.82 20.70
C ILE A 286 -7.49 8.01 20.32
N THR A 287 -8.69 8.10 20.88
CA THR A 287 -9.61 9.20 20.61
C THR A 287 -9.06 10.53 21.13
N PHE A 288 -8.50 10.53 22.35
CA PHE A 288 -7.90 11.72 22.96
C PHE A 288 -6.69 12.24 22.16
N PHE A 289 -5.71 11.37 21.90
CA PHE A 289 -4.53 11.75 21.11
C PHE A 289 -4.90 12.06 19.65
N GLY A 290 -5.85 11.33 19.08
CA GLY A 290 -6.37 11.59 17.73
C GLY A 290 -7.04 12.96 17.59
N ALA A 291 -7.76 13.42 18.62
CA ALA A 291 -8.34 14.77 18.64
C ALA A 291 -7.25 15.85 18.71
N ILE A 292 -6.26 15.70 19.60
CA ILE A 292 -5.11 16.61 19.70
C ILE A 292 -4.36 16.66 18.37
N PHE A 293 -4.05 15.50 17.80
CA PHE A 293 -3.38 15.38 16.51
C PHE A 293 -4.16 16.07 15.39
N SER A 294 -5.47 15.84 15.32
CA SER A 294 -6.34 16.42 14.30
C SER A 294 -6.37 17.94 14.38
N ILE A 295 -6.40 18.51 15.59
CA ILE A 295 -6.39 19.97 15.81
C ILE A 295 -5.01 20.55 15.47
N LEU A 296 -3.94 20.01 16.04
CA LEU A 296 -2.59 20.54 15.85
C LEU A 296 -2.12 20.45 14.40
N SER A 297 -2.47 19.37 13.69
CA SER A 297 -2.09 19.20 12.28
C SER A 297 -2.65 20.29 11.36
N GLN A 298 -3.71 21.01 11.74
CA GLN A 298 -4.26 22.11 10.94
C GLN A 298 -3.34 23.34 10.91
N PHE A 299 -2.53 23.55 11.96
CA PHE A 299 -1.68 24.74 12.10
C PHE A 299 -0.21 24.43 11.84
N GLN A 300 0.53 25.36 11.23
CA GLN A 300 1.95 25.15 10.95
C GLN A 300 2.77 24.93 12.22
N TRP A 301 2.54 25.75 13.26
CA TRP A 301 3.21 25.59 14.55
C TRP A 301 2.84 24.27 15.23
N GLY A 302 1.59 23.82 15.06
CA GLY A 302 1.10 22.55 15.60
C GLY A 302 1.72 21.34 14.89
N ARG A 303 1.84 21.38 13.56
CA ARG A 303 2.61 20.38 12.78
C ARG A 303 4.06 20.32 13.23
N ASN A 304 4.72 21.48 13.38
CA ASN A 304 6.10 21.52 13.87
C ASN A 304 6.23 20.87 15.26
N LEU A 305 5.24 21.05 16.13
CA LEU A 305 5.20 20.44 17.46
C LEU A 305 5.02 18.92 17.39
N LEU A 306 4.08 18.43 16.57
CA LEU A 306 3.85 17.01 16.33
C LEU A 306 5.10 16.32 15.76
N LEU A 307 5.79 16.94 14.81
CA LEU A 307 7.02 16.42 14.21
C LEU A 307 8.21 16.44 15.17
N LYS A 308 8.31 17.46 16.03
CA LYS A 308 9.41 17.57 17.00
C LYS A 308 9.27 16.59 18.16
N TYR A 309 8.05 16.24 18.57
CA TYR A 309 7.80 15.39 19.74
C TYR A 309 6.84 14.22 19.44
N PRO A 310 7.15 13.34 18.47
CA PRO A 310 6.25 12.27 18.04
C PRO A 310 5.84 11.34 19.19
N SER A 311 6.78 10.98 20.07
CA SER A 311 6.52 10.10 21.22
C SER A 311 5.53 10.72 22.21
N LEU A 312 5.64 12.02 22.48
CA LEU A 312 4.72 12.73 23.38
C LEU A 312 3.29 12.73 22.81
N PHE A 313 3.13 12.99 21.51
CA PHE A 313 1.83 13.11 20.85
C PHE A 313 1.24 11.77 20.38
N SER A 314 1.91 10.66 20.69
CA SER A 314 1.45 9.31 20.34
C SER A 314 1.50 8.32 21.50
N ALA A 315 1.75 8.79 22.73
CA ALA A 315 1.97 7.94 23.90
C ALA A 315 3.06 6.87 23.66
N GLY A 316 4.15 7.24 22.96
CA GLY A 316 5.28 6.37 22.66
C GLY A 316 5.09 5.44 21.45
N PHE A 317 3.93 5.46 20.79
CA PHE A 317 3.67 4.59 19.63
C PHE A 317 4.52 4.95 18.41
N PHE A 318 4.80 6.24 18.21
CA PHE A 318 5.72 6.76 17.19
C PHE A 318 6.93 7.43 17.85
N SER A 319 8.12 7.26 17.26
CA SER A 319 9.35 7.89 17.72
C SER A 319 10.27 8.26 16.55
N THR A 320 11.28 9.08 16.82
CA THR A 320 12.44 9.27 15.93
C THR A 320 13.40 8.09 15.98
N GLU A 321 13.32 7.28 17.05
CA GLU A 321 14.04 6.01 17.16
C GLU A 321 13.38 4.94 16.28
N GLU A 322 14.20 4.04 15.76
CA GLU A 322 13.74 2.93 14.95
C GLU A 322 13.14 1.82 15.83
N PRO A 323 12.07 1.14 15.40
CA PRO A 323 11.57 -0.04 16.10
C PRO A 323 12.67 -1.12 16.20
N SER A 324 12.75 -1.82 17.35
CA SER A 324 13.73 -2.89 17.52
C SER A 324 13.42 -4.08 16.60
N GLU A 325 14.46 -4.82 16.19
CA GLU A 325 14.27 -6.03 15.36
C GLU A 325 13.36 -7.07 16.05
N GLU A 326 13.38 -7.12 17.38
CA GLU A 326 12.51 -7.99 18.17
C GLU A 326 11.03 -7.62 18.04
N ILE A 327 10.67 -6.34 18.21
CA ILE A 327 9.30 -5.84 18.03
C ILE A 327 8.85 -6.12 16.59
N ILE A 328 9.72 -5.83 15.63
CA ILE A 328 9.47 -6.03 14.20
C ILE A 328 9.17 -7.50 13.91
N ASN A 329 10.03 -8.42 14.34
CA ASN A 329 9.93 -9.84 13.98
C ASN A 329 8.81 -10.59 14.72
N LYS A 330 8.39 -10.12 15.90
CA LYS A 330 7.30 -10.72 16.70
C LYS A 330 5.94 -10.07 16.47
N SER A 331 5.85 -9.09 15.57
CA SER A 331 4.61 -8.41 15.22
C SER A 331 3.88 -9.11 14.07
N TRP A 332 2.55 -9.03 14.06
CA TRP A 332 1.70 -9.62 13.04
C TRP A 332 0.50 -8.74 12.73
N PHE A 333 -0.11 -8.99 11.58
CA PHE A 333 -1.38 -8.41 11.19
C PHE A 333 -2.33 -9.48 10.65
N SER A 334 -3.63 -9.23 10.80
CA SER A 334 -4.70 -9.96 10.14
C SER A 334 -5.77 -8.97 9.71
N ILE A 335 -6.23 -9.08 8.47
CA ILE A 335 -7.32 -8.29 7.90
C ILE A 335 -8.40 -9.28 7.53
N THR A 336 -9.54 -9.20 8.22
CA THR A 336 -10.71 -9.93 7.80
C THR A 336 -11.54 -9.06 6.86
N LEU A 337 -11.90 -9.61 5.71
CA LEU A 337 -12.79 -9.00 4.73
C LEU A 337 -14.12 -9.72 4.78
N ILE A 338 -15.21 -9.00 5.07
CA ILE A 338 -16.58 -9.51 5.04
C ILE A 338 -17.25 -9.00 3.77
N GLY A 339 -17.50 -9.92 2.84
CA GLY A 339 -18.26 -9.69 1.63
C GLY A 339 -19.72 -10.05 1.80
N LYS A 340 -20.63 -9.22 1.28
CA LYS A 340 -22.06 -9.51 1.20
C LYS A 340 -22.58 -9.24 -0.20
N GLY A 341 -23.44 -10.12 -0.71
CA GLY A 341 -23.99 -10.05 -2.05
C GLY A 341 -25.12 -11.05 -2.28
N TRP A 342 -25.31 -11.42 -3.54
CA TRP A 342 -26.36 -12.36 -3.96
C TRP A 342 -25.75 -13.58 -4.64
N LYS A 343 -26.42 -14.73 -4.50
CA LYS A 343 -26.11 -15.94 -5.28
C LYS A 343 -26.33 -15.72 -6.78
N GLU A 344 -27.28 -14.85 -7.10
CA GLU A 344 -27.68 -14.49 -8.44
C GLU A 344 -26.63 -13.60 -9.12
N LYS A 345 -26.62 -13.64 -10.46
CA LYS A 345 -25.82 -12.77 -11.31
C LYS A 345 -26.71 -11.74 -11.98
N LEU A 346 -26.25 -10.49 -12.01
CA LEU A 346 -26.86 -9.45 -12.83
C LEU A 346 -26.50 -9.61 -14.30
N ALA A 347 -27.39 -9.15 -15.19
CA ALA A 347 -27.13 -9.13 -16.62
C ALA A 347 -26.13 -8.02 -17.01
N GLY A 348 -26.22 -6.87 -16.35
CA GLY A 348 -25.35 -5.72 -16.54
C GLY A 348 -24.76 -5.17 -15.23
N PRO A 349 -23.66 -4.40 -15.30
CA PRO A 349 -22.97 -3.89 -14.10
C PRO A 349 -23.74 -2.81 -13.34
N GLU A 350 -24.66 -2.12 -14.02
CA GLU A 350 -25.48 -1.04 -13.44
C GLU A 350 -26.84 -1.54 -12.94
N ASP A 351 -27.20 -2.78 -13.25
CA ASP A 351 -28.45 -3.39 -12.77
C ASP A 351 -28.47 -3.42 -11.24
N GLN A 352 -29.67 -3.46 -10.68
CA GLN A 352 -29.87 -3.40 -9.23
C GLN A 352 -30.77 -4.54 -8.78
N TYR A 353 -30.43 -5.10 -7.62
CA TYR A 353 -31.31 -6.00 -6.90
C TYR A 353 -32.36 -5.22 -6.14
N LYS A 354 -33.54 -5.82 -6.00
CA LYS A 354 -34.63 -5.30 -5.16
C LYS A 354 -34.59 -5.90 -3.75
N ASP A 355 -34.12 -7.14 -3.65
CA ASP A 355 -34.06 -7.90 -2.41
C ASP A 355 -32.73 -7.69 -1.68
N PRO A 356 -32.69 -7.83 -0.35
CA PRO A 356 -31.45 -7.73 0.41
C PRO A 356 -30.44 -8.82 0.00
N PRO A 357 -29.11 -8.58 0.18
CA PRO A 357 -28.08 -9.60 -0.01
C PRO A 357 -28.39 -10.89 0.75
N ASN A 358 -28.32 -12.04 0.05
CA ASN A 358 -28.64 -13.37 0.59
C ASN A 358 -27.42 -14.29 0.79
N ARG A 359 -26.21 -13.84 0.40
CA ARG A 359 -24.94 -14.60 0.52
C ARG A 359 -23.84 -13.75 1.15
N GLY A 360 -23.12 -14.35 2.08
CA GLY A 360 -21.93 -13.81 2.71
C GLY A 360 -20.69 -14.66 2.43
N ILE A 361 -19.54 -14.01 2.35
CA ILE A 361 -18.22 -14.62 2.27
C ILE A 361 -17.27 -13.88 3.20
N MET A 362 -16.33 -14.59 3.81
CA MET A 362 -15.28 -14.00 4.62
C MET A 362 -13.93 -14.50 4.13
N ALA A 363 -13.02 -13.55 3.92
CA ALA A 363 -11.62 -13.84 3.65
C ALA A 363 -10.75 -13.29 4.80
N GLU A 364 -9.61 -13.93 5.03
CA GLU A 364 -8.56 -13.42 5.90
C GLU A 364 -7.30 -13.18 5.07
N VAL A 365 -6.68 -12.02 5.27
CA VAL A 365 -5.33 -11.71 4.79
C VAL A 365 -4.43 -11.50 6.00
N LYS A 366 -3.43 -12.36 6.20
CA LYS A 366 -2.55 -12.30 7.38
C LYS A 366 -1.08 -12.44 7.00
N GLY A 367 -0.22 -11.88 7.84
CA GLY A 367 1.22 -12.01 7.73
C GLY A 367 1.94 -11.51 8.97
N THR A 368 3.24 -11.73 8.99
CA THR A 368 4.13 -11.27 10.06
C THR A 368 4.91 -10.04 9.61
N ASN A 369 5.48 -9.32 10.57
CA ASN A 369 6.29 -8.13 10.34
C ASN A 369 5.60 -7.15 9.36
N PRO A 370 4.42 -6.60 9.73
CA PRO A 370 3.61 -5.72 8.88
C PRO A 370 4.42 -4.60 8.22
N GLY A 371 5.25 -3.90 9.00
CA GLY A 371 5.96 -2.72 8.54
C GLY A 371 7.10 -3.00 7.55
N TYR A 372 7.83 -4.12 7.70
CA TYR A 372 9.13 -4.29 7.03
C TYR A 372 9.38 -5.68 6.46
N GLY A 373 8.56 -6.66 6.83
CA GLY A 373 8.50 -7.96 6.18
C GLY A 373 7.44 -7.93 5.10
N ALA A 374 6.16 -8.01 5.50
CA ALA A 374 5.02 -8.02 4.60
C ALA A 374 5.02 -6.83 3.62
N THR A 375 5.28 -5.61 4.10
CA THR A 375 5.40 -4.41 3.24
C THR A 375 6.48 -4.56 2.17
N CYS A 376 7.67 -5.04 2.53
CA CYS A 376 8.77 -5.20 1.58
C CYS A 376 8.52 -6.34 0.60
N ILE A 377 7.89 -7.43 1.04
CA ILE A 377 7.46 -8.54 0.19
C ILE A 377 6.45 -8.04 -0.85
N CYS A 378 5.42 -7.32 -0.39
CA CYS A 378 4.42 -6.69 -1.26
C CYS A 378 5.08 -5.76 -2.29
N LEU A 379 6.00 -4.89 -1.84
CA LEU A 379 6.63 -3.89 -2.68
C LEU A 379 7.48 -4.50 -3.78
N VAL A 380 8.36 -5.43 -3.42
CA VAL A 380 9.29 -6.04 -4.36
C VAL A 380 8.55 -6.96 -5.33
N LEU A 381 7.61 -7.78 -4.87
CA LEU A 381 6.85 -8.66 -5.74
C LEU A 381 5.94 -7.87 -6.69
N ALA A 382 5.35 -6.77 -6.24
CA ALA A 382 4.61 -5.86 -7.14
C ALA A 382 5.50 -5.38 -8.30
N GLY A 383 6.73 -4.94 -8.00
CA GLY A 383 7.68 -4.54 -9.03
C GLY A 383 8.09 -5.68 -9.98
N ILE A 384 8.39 -6.86 -9.43
CA ILE A 384 8.77 -8.03 -10.23
C ILE A 384 7.62 -8.46 -11.16
N VAL A 385 6.38 -8.50 -10.65
CA VAL A 385 5.20 -8.88 -11.44
C VAL A 385 4.99 -7.95 -12.64
N ILE A 386 5.22 -6.64 -12.50
CA ILE A 386 5.15 -5.70 -13.63
C ILE A 386 6.10 -6.13 -14.75
N LEU A 387 7.32 -6.56 -14.40
CA LEU A 387 8.35 -6.94 -15.37
C LEU A 387 8.13 -8.34 -15.95
N THR A 388 7.73 -9.31 -15.12
CA THR A 388 7.66 -10.73 -15.51
C THR A 388 6.31 -11.13 -16.09
N GLU A 389 5.26 -10.36 -15.83
CA GLU A 389 3.88 -10.65 -16.26
C GLU A 389 3.28 -9.50 -17.08
N ALA A 390 4.09 -8.82 -17.89
CA ALA A 390 3.67 -7.68 -18.70
C ALA A 390 2.41 -7.94 -19.56
N SER A 391 2.20 -9.18 -20.02
CA SER A 391 1.01 -9.59 -20.80
C SER A 391 -0.29 -9.65 -20.00
N LYS A 392 -0.21 -9.67 -18.67
CA LYS A 392 -1.37 -9.69 -17.74
C LYS A 392 -1.64 -8.32 -17.11
N MET A 393 -0.76 -7.34 -17.34
CA MET A 393 -0.95 -5.97 -16.87
C MET A 393 -2.07 -5.28 -17.67
N PRO A 394 -2.88 -4.40 -17.06
CA PRO A 394 -4.04 -3.80 -17.72
C PRO A 394 -3.63 -2.71 -18.73
N GLY A 395 -4.21 -2.78 -19.93
CA GLY A 395 -4.06 -1.71 -20.92
C GLY A 395 -2.63 -1.60 -21.45
N LYS A 396 -2.09 -0.38 -21.46
CA LYS A 396 -0.77 -0.06 -22.03
C LYS A 396 0.10 0.76 -21.06
N GLY A 397 -0.20 0.77 -19.77
CA GLY A 397 0.42 1.69 -18.81
C GLY A 397 -0.63 2.51 -18.06
N GLY A 398 -0.17 3.48 -17.27
CA GLY A 398 -1.02 4.36 -16.47
C GLY A 398 -0.57 4.45 -15.02
N VAL A 399 -1.30 5.28 -14.26
CA VAL A 399 -1.08 5.46 -12.82
C VAL A 399 -2.21 4.74 -12.07
N LEU A 400 -1.90 3.56 -11.56
CA LEU A 400 -2.90 2.58 -11.13
C LEU A 400 -2.80 2.29 -9.62
N PRO A 401 -3.92 2.00 -8.94
CA PRO A 401 -3.89 1.32 -7.65
C PRO A 401 -3.51 -0.16 -7.82
N PRO A 402 -3.00 -0.84 -6.78
CA PRO A 402 -2.55 -2.23 -6.87
C PRO A 402 -3.61 -3.20 -7.38
N GLY A 403 -4.85 -3.11 -6.87
CA GLY A 403 -5.94 -4.01 -7.26
C GLY A 403 -6.37 -3.87 -8.72
N ALA A 404 -6.15 -2.70 -9.33
CA ALA A 404 -6.33 -2.51 -10.77
C ALA A 404 -5.14 -3.10 -11.55
N ALA A 405 -3.91 -2.75 -11.15
CA ALA A 405 -2.68 -3.15 -11.82
C ALA A 405 -2.47 -4.67 -11.83
N PHE A 406 -2.80 -5.33 -10.73
CA PHE A 406 -2.49 -6.75 -10.49
C PHE A 406 -3.72 -7.64 -10.53
N HIS A 407 -4.84 -7.15 -11.05
CA HIS A 407 -6.10 -7.89 -11.05
C HIS A 407 -5.96 -9.29 -11.69
N ASP A 408 -5.23 -9.41 -12.81
CA ASP A 408 -5.12 -10.66 -13.57
C ASP A 408 -3.75 -11.34 -13.42
N THR A 409 -2.88 -10.82 -12.56
CA THR A 409 -1.51 -11.32 -12.38
C THR A 409 -1.44 -12.39 -11.29
N SER A 410 -0.28 -13.03 -11.15
CA SER A 410 -0.05 -14.02 -10.08
C SER A 410 0.39 -13.40 -8.74
N LEU A 411 0.13 -12.11 -8.50
CA LEU A 411 0.65 -11.42 -7.30
C LEU A 411 0.12 -12.07 -6.01
N ILE A 412 -1.16 -12.45 -5.95
CA ILE A 412 -1.75 -13.09 -4.76
C ILE A 412 -1.06 -14.44 -4.50
N GLU A 413 -0.83 -15.23 -5.54
CA GLU A 413 -0.17 -16.53 -5.46
C GLU A 413 1.28 -16.37 -4.95
N GLN A 414 2.03 -15.40 -5.49
CA GLN A 414 3.39 -15.12 -5.05
C GLN A 414 3.45 -14.59 -3.61
N LEU A 415 2.44 -13.83 -3.17
CA LEU A 415 2.31 -13.37 -1.78
C LEU A 415 2.02 -14.53 -0.83
N ASN A 416 1.12 -15.44 -1.20
CA ASN A 416 0.83 -16.66 -0.44
C ASN A 416 2.08 -17.52 -0.22
N GLU A 417 2.92 -17.64 -1.25
CA GLU A 417 4.21 -18.36 -1.18
C GLU A 417 5.27 -17.65 -0.31
N ASN A 418 5.02 -16.40 0.11
CA ASN A 418 5.95 -15.55 0.84
C ASN A 418 5.30 -14.89 2.07
N ASP A 419 4.56 -15.68 2.85
CA ASP A 419 4.09 -15.32 4.20
C ASP A 419 3.08 -14.16 4.29
N VAL A 420 2.51 -13.73 3.16
CA VAL A 420 1.34 -12.83 3.10
C VAL A 420 0.18 -13.63 2.52
N THR A 421 -0.56 -14.30 3.42
CA THR A 421 -1.53 -15.34 3.06
C THR A 421 -2.93 -14.77 2.88
N PHE A 422 -3.64 -15.23 1.84
CA PHE A 422 -5.02 -14.90 1.46
C PHE A 422 -5.84 -16.19 1.49
N GLU A 423 -6.87 -16.23 2.34
CA GLU A 423 -7.65 -17.45 2.58
C GLU A 423 -9.16 -17.12 2.67
N ILE A 424 -10.01 -17.99 2.12
CA ILE A 424 -11.46 -17.95 2.39
C ILE A 424 -11.69 -18.72 3.68
N ILE A 425 -12.19 -18.03 4.71
CA ILE A 425 -12.40 -18.62 6.04
C ILE A 425 -13.85 -19.04 6.29
N LYS A 426 -14.81 -18.46 5.56
CA LYS A 426 -16.24 -18.79 5.72
C LYS A 426 -17.06 -18.37 4.50
N GLU A 427 -18.01 -19.21 4.12
CA GLU A 427 -19.17 -18.84 3.30
C GLU A 427 -20.44 -19.14 4.07
N TYR A 428 -21.48 -18.32 3.89
CA TYR A 428 -22.72 -18.47 4.63
C TYR A 428 -23.90 -17.82 3.92
N ASP A 429 -25.09 -18.36 4.15
CA ASP A 429 -26.33 -17.72 3.75
C ASP A 429 -26.68 -16.62 4.74
N ILE A 430 -27.09 -15.46 4.21
CA ILE A 430 -27.64 -14.37 5.02
C ILE A 430 -29.12 -14.67 5.14
N SER A 431 -29.52 -15.28 6.25
CA SER A 431 -30.93 -15.36 6.63
C SER A 431 -31.39 -14.00 7.16
N ASP A 432 -32.60 -13.60 6.77
CA ASP A 432 -33.27 -12.39 7.29
C ASP A 432 -33.38 -12.37 8.83
#